data_AF-A0A3B8XBH8-F1
#
_entry.id   AF-A0A3B8XBH8-F1
#
_cell.length_a   1.000
_cell.length_b   1.000
_cell.length_c   1.000
_cell.angle_alpha   90.00
_cell.angle_beta   90.00
_cell.angle_gamma   90.00
#
_symmetry.space_group_name_H-M   'P 1'
#
loop_
_entity.id
_entity.type
_entity.pdbx_description
1 polymer ?
#
loop_
_entity_poly.entity_id
_entity_poly.type
_entity_poly.pdbx_seq_one_letter_code
_entity_poly.pdbx_strand_id
1 'polypeptide(L)' 'MCRSIKTLRQAEVVASEDEIRAAARQFVRKVSGFREPSGKHQVAFEGAVDEIALASQRLLESIAENLPVRRAS' A
#
# COMPACT_ATOMS: atom_id res chain seq x y z
N MET A 1 -9.59 2.26 18.11
CA MET A 1 -9.65 0.99 17.35
C MET A 1 -8.88 1.17 16.04
N CYS A 2 -7.73 0.50 15.88
CA CYS A 2 -6.95 0.53 14.63
C CYS A 2 -7.69 -0.32 13.58
N ARG A 3 -8.06 0.25 12.43
CA ARG A 3 -8.61 -0.52 11.31
C ARG A 3 -7.53 -1.43 10.74
N SER A 4 -7.90 -2.67 10.39
CA SER A 4 -7.03 -3.61 9.67
C SER A 4 -6.57 -2.98 8.35
N ILE A 5 -5.31 -3.25 7.97
CA ILE A 5 -4.76 -2.78 6.69
C ILE A 5 -5.49 -3.52 5.56
N LYS A 6 -5.98 -2.79 4.55
CA LYS A 6 -6.69 -3.38 3.40
C LYS A 6 -5.76 -4.35 2.65
N THR A 7 -6.16 -5.62 2.56
CA THR A 7 -5.46 -6.62 1.73
C THR A 7 -5.69 -6.31 0.26
N LEU A 8 -4.63 -6.03 -0.50
CA LEU A 8 -4.72 -5.68 -1.93
C LEU A 8 -4.56 -6.88 -2.90
N ARG A 9 -4.27 -8.08 -2.38
CA ARG A 9 -4.01 -9.29 -3.21
C ARG A 9 -5.24 -9.82 -3.98
N GLN A 10 -6.45 -9.36 -3.70
CA GLN A 10 -7.69 -10.04 -4.09
C GLN A 10 -8.31 -9.65 -5.43
N ALA A 11 -7.83 -8.63 -6.14
CA ALA A 11 -8.45 -8.28 -7.40
C ALA A 11 -7.72 -8.96 -8.56
N GLU A 12 -8.46 -9.58 -9.48
CA GLU A 12 -8.03 -9.92 -10.84
C GLU A 12 -7.55 -8.68 -11.66
N VAL A 13 -7.47 -7.52 -10.99
CA VAL A 13 -7.09 -6.20 -11.49
C VAL A 13 -5.93 -5.70 -10.63
N VAL A 14 -4.85 -5.26 -11.29
CA VAL A 14 -3.71 -4.62 -10.63
C VAL A 14 -4.23 -3.45 -9.76
N ALA A 15 -3.89 -3.45 -8.46
CA ALA A 15 -4.32 -2.39 -7.55
C ALA A 15 -3.85 -1.03 -8.07
N SER A 16 -4.72 -0.01 -8.03
CA SER A 16 -4.33 1.31 -8.50
C SER A 16 -3.31 1.96 -7.57
N GLU A 17 -2.56 2.94 -8.08
CA GLU A 17 -1.60 3.71 -7.28
C GLU A 17 -2.25 4.35 -6.06
N ASP A 18 -3.49 4.84 -6.19
CA ASP A 18 -4.26 5.40 -5.08
C ASP A 18 -4.60 4.36 -4.01
N GLU A 19 -4.93 3.13 -4.40
CA GLU A 19 -5.21 2.05 -3.45
C GLU A 19 -3.94 1.61 -2.72
N ILE A 20 -2.83 1.53 -3.43
CA ILE A 20 -1.51 1.21 -2.87
C ILE A 20 -1.10 2.30 -1.87
N ARG A 21 -1.22 3.57 -2.24
CA ARG A 21 -0.90 4.70 -1.36
C ARG A 21 -1.82 4.76 -0.15
N ALA A 22 -3.10 4.45 -0.31
CA ALA A 22 -4.04 4.35 0.80
C ALA A 22 -3.67 3.21 1.77
N ALA A 23 -3.24 2.06 1.27
CA ALA A 23 -2.77 0.94 2.10
C ALA A 23 -1.46 1.28 2.83
N ALA A 24 -0.50 1.90 2.13
CA ALA A 24 0.74 2.39 2.72
C ALA A 24 0.46 3.38 3.86
N ARG A 25 -0.47 4.33 3.65
CA ARG A 25 -0.91 5.27 4.69
C ARG A 25 -1.49 4.57 5.91
N GLN A 26 -2.29 3.53 5.72
CA GLN A 26 -2.83 2.74 6.85
C GLN A 26 -1.72 2.02 7.62
N PHE A 27 -0.72 1.48 6.92
CA PHE A 27 0.46 0.88 7.55
C PHE A 27 1.25 1.90 8.38
N VAL A 28 1.57 3.06 7.81
CA VAL A 28 2.33 4.10 8.52
C VAL A 28 1.56 4.59 9.75
N ARG A 29 0.23 4.77 9.67
CA ARG A 29 -0.61 5.07 10.85
C ARG A 29 -0.52 4.00 11.92
N LYS A 30 -0.51 2.73 11.53
CA LYS A 30 -0.45 1.59 12.44
C LYS A 30 0.90 1.51 13.18
N VAL A 31 2.00 1.74 12.47
CA VAL A 31 3.36 1.69 13.04
C VAL A 31 3.67 2.92 13.88
N SER A 32 3.36 4.11 13.36
CA SER A 32 3.69 5.37 14.04
C SER A 32 2.75 5.71 15.21
N GLY A 33 1.54 5.13 15.24
CA GLY A 33 0.50 5.52 16.19
C GLY A 33 -0.18 6.86 15.86
N PHE A 34 0.26 7.58 14.83
CA PHE A 34 -0.38 8.81 14.39
C PHE A 34 -1.70 8.53 13.67
N ARG A 35 -2.78 9.17 14.11
CA ARG A 35 -4.01 9.26 13.32
C ARG A 35 -3.90 10.35 12.25
N GLU A 36 -3.34 11.48 12.65
CA GLU A 36 -3.09 12.64 11.82
C GLU A 36 -1.75 13.24 12.27
N PRO A 37 -0.69 13.14 11.45
CA PRO A 37 0.60 13.72 11.79
C PRO A 37 0.51 15.26 11.72
N SER A 38 1.10 15.97 12.68
CA SER A 38 1.11 17.43 12.70
C SER A 38 2.52 18.00 12.84
N GLY A 39 2.71 19.20 12.31
CA GLY A 39 3.97 19.96 12.40
C GLY A 39 5.16 19.19 11.84
N LYS A 40 6.21 19.07 12.67
CA LYS A 40 7.50 18.47 12.29
C LYS A 40 7.43 17.00 11.85
N HIS A 41 6.38 16.26 12.20
CA HIS A 41 6.25 14.84 11.88
C HIS A 41 5.58 14.58 10.53
N GLN A 42 4.96 15.59 9.91
CA GLN A 42 4.20 15.42 8.67
C GLN A 42 5.09 15.03 7.49
N VAL A 43 6.26 15.67 7.35
CA VAL A 43 7.22 15.35 6.28
C VAL A 43 7.71 13.91 6.41
N ALA A 44 8.09 13.49 7.62
CA ALA A 44 8.54 12.11 7.87
C ALA A 44 7.41 11.09 7.64
N PHE A 45 6.18 11.44 8.02
CA PHE A 45 5.02 10.57 7.81
C PHE A 45 4.72 10.39 6.32
N GLU A 46 4.58 11.47 5.55
CA GLU A 46 4.29 11.37 4.11
C GLU A 46 5.45 10.72 3.35
N GLY A 47 6.71 11.01 3.72
CA GLY A 47 7.87 10.33 3.13
C GLY A 47 7.82 8.81 3.33
N ALA A 48 7.50 8.35 4.54
CA ALA A 48 7.33 6.92 4.81
C ALA A 48 6.14 6.32 4.02
N VAL A 49 5.06 7.08 3.81
CA VAL A 49 3.93 6.61 2.99
C VAL A 49 4.38 6.38 1.55
N ASP A 50 5.16 7.30 0.99
CA ASP A 50 5.61 7.23 -0.41
C ASP A 50 6.61 6.08 -0.62
N GLU A 51 7.57 5.88 0.29
CA GLU A 51 8.51 4.76 0.23
C GLU A 51 7.79 3.40 0.28
N ILE A 52 6.80 3.27 1.16
CA ILE A 52 6.05 2.02 1.31
C ILE A 52 5.11 1.79 0.13
N ALA A 53 4.54 2.86 -0.44
CA ALA A 53 3.73 2.76 -1.65
C ALA A 53 4.56 2.22 -2.81
N LEU A 54 5.76 2.77 -3.04
CA LEU A 54 6.69 2.30 -4.08
C LEU A 54 7.12 0.85 -3.86
N ALA A 55 7.47 0.47 -2.63
CA ALA A 55 7.83 -0.91 -2.30
C ALA A 55 6.67 -1.89 -2.54
N SER A 56 5.44 -1.48 -2.19
CA SER A 56 4.23 -2.28 -2.36
C SER A 56 3.86 -2.43 -3.83
N GLN A 57 4.02 -1.37 -4.64
CA GLN A 57 3.81 -1.42 -6.09
C GLN A 57 4.73 -2.45 -6.74
N ARG A 58 6.05 -2.38 -6.48
CA ARG A 58 7.03 -3.33 -7.01
C ARG A 58 6.70 -4.77 -6.61
N LEU A 59 6.25 -4.98 -5.37
CA LEU A 59 5.81 -6.31 -4.92
C LEU A 59 4.59 -6.80 -5.71
N LEU A 60 3.58 -5.96 -5.90
CA LEU A 60 2.36 -6.33 -6.62
C LEU A 60 2.63 -6.58 -8.11
N GLU A 61 3.49 -5.78 -8.75
CA GLU A 61 3.97 -6.00 -10.11
C GLU A 61 4.69 -7.34 -10.24
N SER A 62 5.65 -7.61 -9.35
CA SER A 62 6.38 -8.88 -9.32
C SER A 62 5.45 -10.08 -9.09
N ILE A 63 4.44 -9.95 -8.22
CA ILE A 63 3.43 -10.99 -8.04
C ILE A 63 2.63 -11.17 -9.33
N ALA A 64 2.22 -10.09 -9.99
CA ALA A 64 1.42 -10.14 -11.21
C ALA A 64 2.17 -10.80 -12.37
N GLU A 65 3.47 -10.53 -12.53
CA GLU A 65 4.33 -11.17 -13.52
C GLU A 65 4.46 -12.69 -13.31
N ASN A 66 4.40 -13.15 -12.06
CA ASN A 66 4.53 -14.56 -11.69
C ASN A 66 3.19 -15.30 -11.60
N LEU A 67 2.05 -14.62 -11.82
CA LEU A 67 0.76 -15.30 -11.87
C LEU A 67 0.63 -16.05 -13.20
N PRO A 68 0.19 -17.33 -13.18
CA PRO A 68 -0.04 -18.06 -14.41
C PRO A 68 -1.12 -17.34 -15.22
N VAL A 69 -0.78 -16.92 -16.44
CA VAL A 69 -1.76 -16.40 -17.41
C VAL A 69 -2.87 -17.44 -17.51
N ARG A 70 -4.10 -17.10 -17.06
CA ARG A 70 -5.27 -17.92 -17.38
C ARG A 70 -5.38 -17.93 -18.90
N ARG A 71 -4.97 -19.05 -19.52
CA ARG A 71 -5.30 -19.31 -20.92
C ARG A 71 -6.82 -19.41 -20.97
N ALA A 72 -7.48 -18.35 -21.42
CA ALA A 72 -8.86 -18.41 -21.85
C ALA A 72 -8.94 -19.53 -22.91
N SER A 73 -9.70 -20.58 -22.58
CA SER A 73 -10.07 -21.65 -23.51
C SER A 73 -11.34 -21.25 -24.25
#